data_AF-A0A4W3GM41-F1
#
_entry.id   AF-A0A4W3GM41-F1
#
_cell.length_a   1.000
_cell.length_b   1.000
_cell.length_c   1.000
_cell.angle_alpha   90.00
_cell.angle_beta   90.00
_cell.angle_gamma   90.00
#
_symmetry.space_group_name_H-M   'P 1'
#
loop_
_entity.id
_entity.type
_entity.pdbx_description
1 polymer ?
#
loop_
_entity_poly.entity_id
_entity_poly.type
_entity_poly.pdbx_seq_one_letter_code
_entity_poly.pdbx_strand_id
1 'polypeptide(L)'
;MFPRFKCVYFVLIILRCLLFLVLYLLVAAEANTTDLNEMYGYILSPNFPEGYPSDSDITWNISVPLGFRIKLYFMHFDLEPSYLCEYDFVKSGAEQPLLFCGKERTDTEQTPGQQTIYSHGNTMSLTFQSDFSNEERFTGFKVHYAAEGE
;
A
#
# COMPACT_ATOMS: atom_id res chain seq x y z
N MET A 1 -4.62 -42.43 -39.87
CA MET A 1 -4.03 -41.07 -39.95
C MET A 1 -4.89 -40.16 -39.07
N PHE A 2 -4.33 -39.23 -38.28
CA PHE A 2 -4.98 -38.34 -37.28
C PHE A 2 -5.07 -38.81 -35.80
N PRO A 3 -3.93 -38.91 -35.08
CA PRO A 3 -3.94 -38.65 -33.62
C PRO A 3 -3.02 -37.48 -33.19
N ARG A 4 -2.09 -37.02 -34.03
CA ARG A 4 -1.10 -35.99 -33.66
C ARG A 4 -1.65 -34.56 -33.54
N PHE A 5 -2.72 -34.23 -34.27
CA PHE A 5 -3.26 -32.86 -34.30
C PHE A 5 -4.04 -32.47 -33.03
N LYS A 6 -4.72 -33.43 -32.38
CA LYS A 6 -5.47 -33.16 -31.14
C LYS A 6 -4.54 -32.87 -29.97
N CYS A 7 -3.38 -33.54 -29.91
CA CYS A 7 -2.40 -33.33 -28.85
C CYS A 7 -1.74 -31.94 -28.94
N VAL A 8 -1.31 -31.53 -30.14
CA VAL A 8 -0.71 -30.21 -30.37
C VAL A 8 -1.71 -29.08 -30.08
N TYR A 9 -2.97 -29.24 -30.47
CA TYR A 9 -4.02 -28.25 -30.20
C TYR A 9 -4.34 -28.13 -28.71
N PHE A 10 -4.38 -29.26 -27.98
CA PHE A 10 -4.59 -29.27 -26.53
C PHE A 10 -3.43 -28.62 -25.77
N VAL A 11 -2.19 -28.89 -26.19
CA VAL A 11 -0.99 -28.24 -25.64
C VAL A 11 -1.00 -26.73 -25.92
N LEU A 12 -1.41 -26.28 -27.11
CA LEU A 12 -1.55 -24.87 -27.45
C LEU A 12 -2.63 -24.15 -26.62
N ILE A 13 -3.75 -24.82 -26.32
CA ILE A 13 -4.80 -24.27 -25.44
C ILE A 13 -4.27 -24.13 -24.01
N ILE A 14 -3.60 -25.17 -23.48
CA ILE A 14 -3.00 -25.12 -22.15
C ILE A 14 -1.96 -24.00 -22.07
N LEU A 15 -1.08 -23.89 -23.08
CA LEU A 15 -0.04 -22.86 -23.11
C LEU A 15 -0.64 -21.46 -23.20
N ARG A 16 -1.73 -21.27 -23.97
CA ARG A 16 -2.48 -20.01 -24.01
C ARG A 16 -3.15 -19.71 -22.68
N CYS A 17 -3.84 -20.66 -22.05
CA CYS A 17 -4.46 -20.47 -20.74
C CYS A 17 -3.43 -20.15 -19.66
N LEU A 18 -2.27 -20.83 -19.68
CA LEU A 18 -1.15 -20.53 -18.79
C LEU A 18 -0.60 -19.13 -19.05
N LEU A 19 -0.45 -18.72 -20.31
CA LEU A 19 -0.02 -17.35 -20.63
C LEU A 19 -1.05 -16.31 -20.16
N PHE A 20 -2.35 -16.55 -20.36
CA PHE A 20 -3.41 -15.67 -19.88
C PHE A 20 -3.46 -15.61 -18.34
N LEU A 21 -3.28 -16.74 -17.67
CA LEU A 21 -3.19 -16.80 -16.21
C LEU A 21 -1.95 -16.05 -15.71
N VAL A 22 -0.78 -16.23 -16.34
CA VAL A 22 0.46 -15.53 -15.98
C VAL A 22 0.31 -14.03 -16.22
N LEU A 23 -0.25 -13.61 -17.36
CA LEU A 23 -0.51 -12.20 -17.65
C LEU A 23 -1.52 -11.59 -16.67
N TYR A 24 -2.58 -12.33 -16.31
CA TYR A 24 -3.55 -11.90 -15.31
C TYR A 24 -2.90 -11.74 -13.93
N LEU A 25 -2.07 -12.69 -13.51
CA LEU A 25 -1.33 -12.62 -12.23
C LEU A 25 -0.33 -11.46 -12.21
N LEU A 26 0.35 -11.18 -13.33
CA LEU A 26 1.25 -10.03 -13.47
C LEU A 26 0.48 -8.71 -13.37
N VAL A 27 -0.67 -8.59 -14.04
CA VAL A 27 -1.53 -7.38 -13.98
C VAL A 27 -2.15 -7.20 -12.58
N ALA A 28 -2.55 -8.28 -11.92
CA ALA A 28 -3.10 -8.23 -10.56
C ALA A 28 -2.06 -7.75 -9.54
N ALA A 29 -0.77 -8.10 -9.72
CA ALA A 29 0.30 -7.62 -8.86
C ALA A 29 0.54 -6.09 -8.97
N GLU A 30 0.15 -5.48 -10.10
CA GLU A 30 0.28 -4.03 -10.32
C GLU A 30 -0.99 -3.25 -9.93
N ALA A 31 -2.13 -3.92 -9.75
CA ALA A 31 -3.44 -3.28 -9.60
C ALA A 31 -3.65 -2.49 -8.29
N ASN A 32 -2.78 -2.68 -7.30
CA ASN A 32 -2.92 -2.11 -5.96
C ASN A 32 -1.92 -0.99 -5.66
N THR A 33 -1.16 -0.55 -6.67
CA THR A 33 -0.18 0.53 -6.53
C THR A 33 -0.62 1.78 -7.27
N THR A 34 -0.53 2.94 -6.63
CA THR A 34 -0.82 4.26 -7.22
C THR A 34 0.42 5.14 -7.19
N ASP A 35 0.83 5.66 -8.34
CA ASP A 35 1.96 6.60 -8.44
C ASP A 35 1.48 8.05 -8.27
N LEU A 36 2.16 8.79 -7.39
CA LEU A 36 1.90 10.19 -7.08
C LEU A 36 3.13 11.03 -7.42
N ASN A 37 2.98 11.95 -8.38
CA ASN A 37 4.10 12.73 -8.93
C ASN A 37 3.95 14.25 -8.68
N GLU A 38 3.05 14.64 -7.78
CA GLU A 38 2.82 16.05 -7.45
C GLU A 38 3.78 16.54 -6.36
N MET A 39 4.02 17.86 -6.32
CA MET A 39 4.91 18.48 -5.33
C MET A 39 4.32 18.46 -3.92
N TYR A 40 3.02 18.22 -3.76
CA TYR A 40 2.36 18.02 -2.48
C TYR A 40 1.01 17.34 -2.73
N GLY A 41 0.43 16.76 -1.69
CA GLY A 41 -0.89 16.17 -1.80
C GLY A 41 -1.35 15.52 -0.51
N TYR A 42 -2.50 14.88 -0.61
CA TYR A 42 -3.09 14.11 0.47
C TYR A 42 -3.26 12.65 0.07
N ILE A 43 -3.00 11.75 1.01
CA ILE A 43 -3.35 10.33 0.89
C ILE A 43 -4.38 10.03 1.97
N LEU A 44 -5.45 9.36 1.59
CA LEU A 44 -6.56 8.98 2.45
C LEU A 44 -6.68 7.46 2.42
N SER A 45 -6.95 6.84 3.57
CA SER A 45 -7.42 5.46 3.59
C SER A 45 -8.72 5.34 2.77
N PRO A 46 -9.03 4.15 2.20
CA PRO A 46 -10.29 3.97 1.50
C PRO A 46 -11.48 4.32 2.40
N ASN A 47 -12.49 4.96 1.83
CA ASN A 47 -13.72 5.44 2.49
C ASN A 47 -13.56 6.53 3.56
N PHE A 48 -12.34 7.02 3.86
CA PHE A 48 -12.13 8.07 4.86
C PHE A 48 -13.12 9.25 4.67
N PRO A 49 -13.80 9.74 5.74
CA PRO A 49 -13.58 9.43 7.16
C PRO A 49 -14.39 8.24 7.70
N GLU A 50 -15.09 7.50 6.84
CA GLU A 50 -15.76 6.26 7.23
C GLU A 50 -14.76 5.10 7.38
N GLY A 51 -15.25 3.97 7.87
CA GLY A 51 -14.43 2.77 8.08
C GLY A 51 -13.78 2.24 6.81
N TYR A 52 -12.49 1.92 6.88
CA TYR A 52 -11.78 1.25 5.79
C TYR A 52 -12.28 -0.20 5.62
N PRO A 53 -12.21 -0.76 4.39
CA PRO A 53 -12.59 -2.15 4.13
C PRO A 53 -11.52 -3.11 4.65
N SER A 54 -11.93 -4.33 5.02
CA SER A 54 -11.02 -5.44 5.30
C SER A 54 -10.37 -5.95 4.01
N ASP A 55 -9.30 -6.73 4.14
CA ASP A 55 -8.52 -7.32 3.03
C ASP A 55 -7.97 -6.26 2.04
N SER A 56 -7.58 -5.11 2.58
CA SER A 56 -6.91 -4.06 1.82
C SER A 56 -5.41 -4.35 1.73
N ASP A 57 -4.84 -4.14 0.55
CA ASP A 57 -3.39 -4.04 0.34
C ASP A 57 -3.19 -2.94 -0.69
N ILE A 58 -2.82 -1.73 -0.28
CA ILE A 58 -2.74 -0.57 -1.16
C ILE A 58 -1.42 0.13 -0.94
N THR A 59 -0.71 0.42 -2.04
CA THR A 59 0.56 1.13 -1.99
C THR A 59 0.50 2.44 -2.79
N TRP A 60 1.01 3.51 -2.20
CA TRP A 60 1.23 4.79 -2.87
C TRP A 60 2.72 5.04 -3.03
N ASN A 61 3.19 5.19 -4.27
CA ASN A 61 4.56 5.56 -4.57
C ASN A 61 4.62 7.05 -4.89
N ILE A 62 5.21 7.81 -3.98
CA ILE A 62 5.38 9.25 -4.11
C ILE A 62 6.75 9.51 -4.73
N SER A 63 6.77 10.27 -5.82
CA SER A 63 8.01 10.73 -6.48
C SER A 63 7.96 12.23 -6.70
N VAL A 64 9.01 12.93 -6.28
CA VAL A 64 9.20 14.37 -6.51
C VAL A 64 10.41 14.60 -7.42
N PRO A 65 10.59 15.78 -8.02
CA PRO A 65 11.77 16.07 -8.83
C PRO A 65 13.09 15.90 -8.05
N LEU A 66 14.18 15.63 -8.78
CA LEU A 66 15.52 15.58 -8.19
C LEU A 66 15.88 16.92 -7.51
N GLY A 67 16.63 16.85 -6.41
CA GLY A 67 16.96 18.00 -5.57
C GLY A 67 15.92 18.30 -4.47
N PHE A 68 14.87 17.47 -4.37
CA PHE A 68 13.89 17.51 -3.29
C PHE A 68 13.86 16.17 -2.55
N ARG A 69 13.45 16.24 -1.29
CA ARG A 69 13.00 15.08 -0.50
C ARG A 69 11.51 15.20 -0.19
N ILE A 70 10.91 14.11 0.26
CA ILE A 70 9.49 14.06 0.63
C ILE A 70 9.39 14.19 2.14
N LYS A 71 8.58 15.16 2.57
CA LYS A 71 8.14 15.37 3.95
C LYS A 71 6.70 14.87 4.08
N LEU A 72 6.46 13.95 5.00
CA LEU A 72 5.17 13.31 5.23
C LEU A 72 4.80 13.41 6.71
N TYR A 73 3.54 13.76 7.01
CA TYR A 73 3.00 13.67 8.36
C TYR A 73 1.53 13.24 8.33
N PHE A 74 1.09 12.58 9.40
CA PHE A 74 -0.29 12.16 9.58
C PHE A 74 -1.11 13.28 10.21
N MET A 75 -2.21 13.64 9.58
CA MET A 75 -3.20 14.58 10.10
C MET A 75 -4.28 13.89 10.92
N HIS A 76 -4.54 12.61 10.61
CA HIS A 76 -5.48 11.73 11.31
C HIS A 76 -4.96 10.30 11.23
N PHE A 77 -5.15 9.53 12.30
CA PHE A 77 -4.74 8.14 12.38
C PHE A 77 -5.59 7.39 13.42
N ASP A 78 -6.26 6.33 12.97
CA ASP A 78 -7.17 5.50 13.74
C ASP A 78 -7.29 4.15 13.02
N LEU A 79 -6.43 3.21 13.40
CA LEU A 79 -6.37 1.83 12.88
C LEU A 79 -6.62 0.83 14.00
N GLU A 80 -6.93 -0.42 13.62
CA GLU A 80 -6.99 -1.51 14.58
C GLU A 80 -5.64 -1.67 15.33
N PRO A 81 -5.65 -1.74 16.66
CA PRO A 81 -4.46 -2.01 17.45
C PRO A 81 -4.13 -3.51 17.48
N SER A 82 -2.85 -3.85 17.30
CA SER A 82 -2.36 -5.22 17.45
C SER A 82 -0.90 -5.24 17.91
N TYR A 83 -0.46 -6.35 18.50
CA TYR A 83 0.92 -6.47 18.97
C TYR A 83 1.87 -6.41 17.77
N LEU A 84 2.80 -5.44 17.79
CA LEU A 84 3.73 -5.18 16.67
C LEU A 84 3.03 -4.89 15.33
N CYS A 85 1.76 -4.45 15.36
CA CYS A 85 0.99 -4.12 14.16
C CYS A 85 0.86 -5.29 13.15
N GLU A 86 0.57 -6.49 13.67
CA GLU A 86 0.47 -7.72 12.86
C GLU A 86 -0.86 -7.88 12.09
N TYR A 87 -1.91 -7.14 12.45
CA TYR A 87 -3.20 -7.13 11.76
C TYR A 87 -3.26 -5.98 10.75
N ASP A 88 -3.72 -4.81 11.18
CA ASP A 88 -3.81 -3.62 10.35
C ASP A 88 -2.61 -2.71 10.56
N PHE A 89 -2.04 -2.18 9.47
CA PHE A 89 -0.91 -1.28 9.57
C PHE A 89 -0.74 -0.32 8.40
N VAL A 90 -0.05 0.78 8.68
CA VAL A 90 0.57 1.65 7.66
C VAL A 90 2.08 1.53 7.76
N LYS A 91 2.72 1.27 6.63
CA LYS A 91 4.17 1.14 6.48
C LYS A 91 4.70 2.29 5.63
N SER A 92 5.66 3.07 6.14
CA SER A 92 6.31 4.14 5.38
C SER A 92 7.75 3.76 5.02
N GLY A 93 8.05 3.66 3.73
CA GLY A 93 9.35 3.31 3.19
C GLY A 93 9.50 1.82 2.84
N ALA A 94 10.49 1.52 2.00
CA ALA A 94 10.88 0.16 1.64
C ALA A 94 12.13 -0.31 2.42
N GLU A 95 13.13 0.57 2.53
CA GLU A 95 14.36 0.34 3.27
C GLU A 95 14.21 0.95 4.68
N GLN A 96 14.23 0.10 5.71
CA GLN A 96 13.99 0.48 7.12
C GLN A 96 12.60 1.13 7.34
N PRO A 97 11.51 0.41 7.06
CA PRO A 97 10.19 0.96 7.17
C PRO A 97 9.83 1.32 8.62
N LEU A 98 9.13 2.43 8.79
CA LEU A 98 8.34 2.68 10.00
C LEU A 98 6.99 2.00 9.84
N LEU A 99 6.53 1.33 10.90
CA LEU A 99 5.27 0.61 10.95
C LEU A 99 4.37 1.27 11.99
N PHE A 100 3.11 1.51 11.63
CA PHE A 100 2.14 2.18 12.49
C PHE A 100 0.80 1.46 12.53
N CYS A 101 0.17 1.41 13.70
CA CYS A 101 -1.18 0.87 13.94
C CYS A 101 -1.79 1.46 15.23
N GLY A 102 -3.04 1.14 15.52
CA GLY A 102 -3.76 1.64 16.68
C GLY A 102 -4.26 3.07 16.55
N LYS A 103 -4.67 3.64 17.68
CA LYS A 103 -5.24 5.00 17.79
C LYS A 103 -4.53 5.87 18.81
N GLU A 104 -4.08 5.27 19.90
CA GLU A 104 -3.35 5.94 20.99
C GLU A 104 -1.97 5.31 21.11
N ARG A 105 -0.98 6.07 21.59
CA ARG A 105 0.37 5.53 21.77
C ARG A 105 0.42 4.69 23.05
N THR A 106 0.55 3.38 22.91
CA THR A 106 0.69 2.42 24.01
C THR A 106 2.05 1.69 23.94
N ASP A 107 2.34 0.81 24.91
CA ASP A 107 3.57 0.01 24.89
C ASP A 107 3.57 -1.07 23.79
N THR A 108 2.40 -1.37 23.22
CA THR A 108 2.19 -2.43 22.22
C THR A 108 1.89 -1.89 20.81
N GLU A 109 1.54 -0.62 20.71
CA GLU A 109 1.14 0.05 19.46
C GLU A 109 2.06 1.23 19.15
N GLN A 110 2.30 1.45 17.85
CA GLN A 110 3.04 2.62 17.40
C GLN A 110 2.14 3.49 16.53
N THR A 111 1.71 4.63 17.07
CA THR A 111 1.03 5.67 16.28
C THR A 111 2.02 6.72 15.80
N PRO A 112 1.79 7.37 14.64
CA PRO A 112 2.71 8.38 14.11
C PRO A 112 2.70 9.67 14.94
N GLY A 113 1.62 9.97 15.65
CA GLY A 113 1.49 11.18 16.46
C GLY A 113 1.79 12.45 15.67
N GLN A 114 2.66 13.31 16.21
CA GLN A 114 3.13 14.54 15.55
C GLN A 114 4.47 14.34 14.80
N GLN A 115 4.91 13.10 14.61
CA GLN A 115 6.17 12.82 13.93
C GLN A 115 6.07 13.22 12.45
N THR A 116 7.11 13.90 11.97
CA THR A 116 7.34 14.11 10.54
C THR A 116 8.32 13.05 10.04
N ILE A 117 7.98 12.43 8.92
CA ILE A 117 8.76 11.40 8.24
C ILE A 117 9.38 12.02 7.00
N TYR A 118 10.68 11.82 6.81
CA TYR A 118 11.42 12.30 5.65
C TYR A 118 11.93 11.11 4.84
N SER A 119 11.85 11.21 3.51
CA SER A 119 12.54 10.27 2.64
C SER A 119 14.04 10.57 2.59
N HIS A 120 14.84 9.56 2.26
CA HIS A 120 16.27 9.71 2.00
C HIS A 120 16.58 10.37 0.66
N GLY A 121 15.67 10.25 -0.32
CA GLY A 121 15.81 10.84 -1.65
C GLY A 121 14.50 11.43 -2.13
N ASN A 122 14.32 11.48 -3.45
CA ASN A 122 13.14 12.07 -4.08
C ASN A 122 11.95 11.09 -4.21
N THR A 123 12.00 9.93 -3.55
CA THR A 123 10.95 8.91 -3.59
C THR A 123 10.61 8.39 -2.19
N MET A 124 9.34 8.03 -1.98
CA MET A 124 8.82 7.44 -0.75
C MET A 124 7.65 6.50 -1.10
N SER A 125 7.57 5.35 -0.45
CA SER A 125 6.42 4.45 -0.56
C SER A 125 5.62 4.46 0.74
N LEU A 126 4.29 4.44 0.65
CA LEU A 126 3.38 4.28 1.77
C LEU A 126 2.47 3.09 1.47
N THR A 127 2.46 2.05 2.30
CA THR A 127 1.60 0.88 2.13
C THR A 127 0.61 0.81 3.28
N PHE A 128 -0.67 0.60 2.99
CA PHE A 128 -1.71 0.28 3.94
C PHE A 128 -2.16 -1.17 3.73
N GLN A 129 -2.17 -1.95 4.81
CA GLN A 129 -2.71 -3.31 4.81
C GLN A 129 -3.74 -3.44 5.93
N SER A 130 -4.83 -4.14 5.65
CA SER A 130 -5.80 -4.57 6.66
C SER A 130 -6.06 -6.07 6.56
N ASP A 131 -6.33 -6.72 7.69
CA ASP A 131 -6.63 -8.14 7.74
C ASP A 131 -8.09 -8.44 7.30
N PHE A 132 -8.58 -9.67 7.52
CA PHE A 132 -9.93 -10.08 7.10
C PHE A 132 -11.05 -9.63 8.06
N SER A 133 -10.72 -9.13 9.25
CA SER A 133 -11.65 -8.81 10.33
C SER A 133 -11.67 -7.33 10.68
N ASN A 134 -12.72 -6.62 10.27
CA ASN A 134 -13.02 -5.27 10.77
C ASN A 134 -14.26 -5.31 11.65
N GLU A 135 -14.17 -5.98 12.82
CA GLU A 135 -15.30 -6.06 13.76
C GLU A 135 -15.64 -4.67 14.33
N GLU A 136 -14.62 -3.86 14.60
CA GLU A 136 -14.74 -2.44 14.95
C GLU A 136 -14.50 -1.54 13.73
N ARG A 137 -15.22 -0.41 13.68
CA ARG A 137 -15.06 0.56 12.58
C ARG A 137 -14.02 1.62 12.94
N PHE A 138 -12.80 1.40 12.49
CA PHE A 138 -11.71 2.37 12.55
C PHE A 138 -11.75 3.31 11.36
N THR A 139 -11.59 4.61 11.61
CA THR A 139 -11.79 5.66 10.58
C THR A 139 -10.61 5.81 9.62
N GLY A 140 -9.50 5.10 9.86
CA GLY A 140 -8.34 5.05 8.99
C GLY A 140 -7.40 6.24 9.17
N PHE A 141 -6.88 6.78 8.06
CA PHE A 141 -5.86 7.82 8.12
C PHE A 141 -6.00 8.88 7.04
N LYS A 142 -5.46 10.07 7.36
CA LYS A 142 -5.22 11.15 6.41
C LYS A 142 -3.78 11.61 6.55
N VAL A 143 -3.04 11.51 5.45
CA VAL A 143 -1.64 11.92 5.35
C VAL A 143 -1.54 13.14 4.45
N HIS A 144 -0.65 14.06 4.81
CA HIS A 144 -0.19 15.11 3.91
C HIS A 144 1.29 14.88 3.58
N TYR A 145 1.63 14.95 2.30
CA TYR A 145 3.02 14.91 1.83
C TYR A 145 3.35 16.18 1.05
N ALA A 146 4.62 16.58 1.07
CA ALA A 146 5.14 17.68 0.26
C ALA A 146 6.62 17.48 -0.06
N ALA A 147 7.03 17.97 -1.22
CA ALA A 147 8.41 18.16 -1.61
C ALA A 147 9.03 19.26 -0.74
N GLU A 148 10.17 18.97 -0.13
CA GLU A 148 11.00 19.91 0.62
C GLU A 148 12.36 19.99 -0.08
N GLY A 149 12.75 21.20 -0.49
CA GLY A 149 14.06 21.43 -1.11
C GLY A 149 15.16 21.29 -0.06
N GLU A 150 16.30 20.75 -0.48
CA GLU A 150 17.52 20.73 0.34
C GLU A 150 18.08 22.13 0.62
#